data_AF-I0GWK9-F1
#
_entry.id   AF-I0GWK9-F1
#
_cell.length_a   1.000
_cell.length_b   1.000
_cell.length_c   1.000
_cell.angle_alpha   90.00
_cell.angle_beta   90.00
_cell.angle_gamma   90.00
#
_symmetry.space_group_name_H-M   'P 1'
#
loop_
_entity.id
_entity.type
_entity.pdbx_description
1 polymer ?
#
loop_
_entity_poly.entity_id
_entity_poly.type
_entity_poly.pdbx_seq_one_letter_code
_entity_poly.pdbx_strand_id
1 'polypeptide(L)'
;MIYSVLMDLNNGGDLYRLLIESDNLTRTLKELLKYSDDVRYVDAKEEPGKKDKGIRVLADGSVVRRCQFFGSKVGYNMRFATSEYKLNTIKKARDAREVIANGR
;
A
#
# COMPACT_ATOMS: atom_id res chain seq x y z
N MET A 1 2.45 -7.40 12.43
CA MET A 1 1.45 -6.36 12.08
C MET A 1 1.18 -6.46 10.58
N ILE A 2 -0.02 -6.13 10.09
CA ILE A 2 -0.32 -6.12 8.66
C ILE A 2 -0.57 -4.67 8.22
N TYR A 3 0.31 -4.19 7.35
CA TYR A 3 0.28 -2.83 6.82
C TYR A 3 -0.47 -2.79 5.49
N SER A 4 -1.35 -1.81 5.34
CA SER A 4 -1.98 -1.48 4.08
C SER A 4 -1.19 -0.39 3.37
N VAL A 5 -0.76 -0.69 2.15
CA VAL A 5 0.00 0.23 1.31
C VAL A 5 -0.71 0.40 -0.02
N LEU A 6 -0.83 1.64 -0.49
CA LEU A 6 -1.18 1.96 -1.87
C LEU A 6 0.10 2.20 -2.65
N MET A 7 0.21 1.61 -3.83
CA MET A 7 1.43 1.67 -4.64
C MET A 7 1.11 1.69 -6.13
N ASP A 8 1.80 2.54 -6.89
CA ASP A 8 1.80 2.47 -8.36
C ASP A 8 2.86 1.46 -8.81
N LEU A 9 2.47 0.18 -8.89
CA LEU A 9 3.42 -0.91 -9.10
C LEU A 9 4.15 -0.73 -10.44
N ASN A 10 5.49 -0.70 -10.41
CA ASN A 10 6.36 -0.46 -11.57
C ASN A 10 6.11 0.89 -12.28
N ASN A 11 5.52 1.88 -11.60
CA ASN A 11 5.21 3.20 -12.15
C ASN A 11 4.34 3.14 -13.44
N GLY A 12 3.46 2.14 -13.54
CA GLY A 12 2.63 1.90 -14.72
C GLY A 12 1.40 2.79 -14.82
N GLY A 13 1.11 3.59 -13.80
CA GLY A 13 -0.08 4.44 -13.72
C GLY A 13 -1.28 3.75 -13.08
N ASP A 14 -1.11 2.53 -12.56
CA ASP A 14 -2.14 1.72 -11.91
C ASP A 14 -1.82 1.54 -10.42
N LEU A 15 -2.73 2.04 -9.57
CA LEU A 15 -2.61 1.91 -8.12
C LEU A 15 -3.14 0.55 -7.67
N TYR A 16 -2.31 -0.15 -6.91
CA TYR A 16 -2.63 -1.39 -6.23
C TYR A 16 -2.65 -1.15 -4.72
N ARG A 17 -3.58 -1.83 -4.04
CA ARG A 17 -3.58 -1.94 -2.59
C ARG A 17 -2.94 -3.26 -2.18
N LEU A 18 -1.84 -3.15 -1.46
CA LEU A 18 -1.09 -4.24 -0.87
C LEU A 18 -1.46 -4.36 0.61
N LEU A 19 -1.61 -5.60 1.09
CA LEU A 19 -1.58 -5.92 2.51
C LEU A 19 -0.33 -6.72 2.78
N ILE A 20 0.55 -6.19 3.63
CA ILE A 20 1.89 -6.71 3.85
C ILE A 20 2.06 -6.98 5.33
N GLU A 21 2.26 -8.24 5.67
CA GLU A 21 2.62 -8.65 7.01
C GLU A 21 4.11 -8.40 7.23
N SER A 22 4.42 -7.63 8.26
CA SER A 22 5.79 -7.28 8.62
C SER A 22 5.89 -6.94 10.11
N ASP A 23 7.09 -7.11 10.65
CA ASP A 23 7.54 -6.69 11.97
C ASP A 23 8.04 -5.22 11.96
N ASN A 24 8.41 -4.69 10.80
CA ASN A 24 9.01 -3.36 10.67
C ASN A 24 8.46 -2.62 9.44
N LEU A 25 7.56 -1.66 9.68
CA LEU A 25 6.97 -0.81 8.66
C LEU A 25 8.03 -0.06 7.84
N THR A 26 8.98 0.60 8.51
CA THR A 26 9.99 1.44 7.87
C THR A 26 10.85 0.64 6.91
N ARG A 27 11.30 -0.56 7.31
CA ARG A 27 12.07 -1.46 6.45
C ARG A 27 11.26 -1.87 5.21
N THR A 28 10.00 -2.23 5.43
CA THR A 28 9.07 -2.64 4.36
C THR A 28 8.84 -1.52 3.36
N LEU A 29 8.58 -0.29 3.84
CA LEU A 29 8.38 0.86 2.96
C LEU A 29 9.63 1.19 2.14
N LYS A 30 10.83 1.09 2.72
CA LYS A 30 12.10 1.24 1.98
C LYS A 30 12.27 0.18 0.91
N GLU A 31 11.85 -1.06 1.16
CA GLU A 31 11.88 -2.13 0.16
C GLU A 31 10.90 -1.85 -0.98
N LEU A 32 9.66 -1.44 -0.68
CA LEU A 32 8.66 -1.12 -1.70
C LEU A 32 9.06 0.06 -2.59
N LEU A 33 9.73 1.06 -2.03
CA LEU A 33 10.25 2.22 -2.78
C LEU A 33 11.28 1.85 -3.85
N LYS A 34 11.83 0.63 -3.84
CA LYS A 34 12.71 0.14 -4.93
C LYS A 34 11.93 -0.22 -6.21
N TYR A 35 10.62 -0.45 -6.09
CA TYR A 35 9.76 -0.92 -7.18
C TYR A 35 8.78 0.15 -7.68
N SER A 36 8.64 1.26 -6.94
CA SER A 36 7.75 2.37 -7.30
C SER A 36 8.17 3.64 -6.60
N ASP A 37 8.04 4.77 -7.30
CA ASP A 37 8.25 6.09 -6.72
C ASP A 37 7.04 6.59 -5.92
N ASP A 38 5.87 5.99 -6.14
CA ASP A 38 4.60 6.33 -5.51
C ASP A 38 4.16 5.20 -4.58
N VAL A 39 4.63 5.25 -3.34
CA VAL A 39 4.30 4.32 -2.26
C VAL A 39 3.67 5.11 -1.12
N ARG A 40 2.47 4.72 -0.69
CA ARG A 40 1.71 5.44 0.34
C ARG A 40 1.21 4.49 1.41
N TYR A 41 1.57 4.74 2.65
CA TYR A 41 1.02 4.03 3.79
C TYR A 41 -0.40 4.50 4.09
N VAL A 42 -1.33 3.57 4.34
CA VAL A 42 -2.73 3.88 4.63
C VAL A 42 -3.06 3.63 6.10
N ASP A 43 -2.99 2.37 6.51
CA ASP A 43 -3.37 1.91 7.85
C ASP A 43 -2.67 0.59 8.18
N ALA A 44 -2.91 0.11 9.40
CA ALA A 44 -2.42 -1.17 9.89
C ALA A 44 -3.54 -1.92 10.60
N LYS A 45 -3.40 -3.25 10.66
CA LYS A 45 -4.27 -4.14 11.43
C LYS A 45 -3.46 -5.31 11.99
N GLU A 46 -3.94 -5.88 13.08
CA GLU A 46 -3.21 -6.93 13.79
C GLU A 46 -3.35 -8.30 13.11
N GLU A 47 -4.55 -8.62 12.60
CA GLU A 47 -4.86 -9.95 12.09
C GLU A 47 -5.22 -10.00 10.60
N PRO A 48 -4.85 -11.10 9.90
CA PRO A 48 -5.24 -11.31 8.51
C PRO A 48 -6.74 -11.61 8.40
N GLY A 49 -7.39 -11.05 7.39
CA GLY A 49 -8.77 -11.39 7.07
C GLY A 49 -8.85 -12.67 6.24
N LYS A 50 -10.06 -13.24 6.11
CA LYS A 50 -10.31 -14.46 5.31
C LYS A 50 -9.80 -14.42 3.86
N LYS A 51 -9.65 -13.22 3.29
CA LYS A 51 -9.21 -12.99 1.90
C LYS A 51 -7.69 -12.73 1.77
N ASP A 52 -6.97 -12.65 2.88
CA ASP A 52 -5.57 -12.25 2.90
C ASP A 52 -4.69 -13.51 2.90
N LYS A 53 -4.75 -14.25 1.79
CA LYS A 53 -4.14 -15.58 1.61
C LYS A 53 -2.82 -15.57 0.83
N GLY A 54 -2.32 -14.40 0.48
CA GLY A 54 -1.04 -14.24 -0.22
C GLY A 54 0.13 -14.76 0.61
N ILE A 55 1.15 -15.23 -0.08
CA ILE A 55 2.34 -15.86 0.51
C ILE A 55 3.64 -15.37 -0.13
N ARG A 56 3.61 -14.27 -0.89
CA ARG A 56 4.80 -13.77 -1.58
C ARG A 56 5.72 -13.06 -0.58
N VAL A 57 6.93 -13.56 -0.43
CA VAL A 57 7.94 -12.99 0.46
C VAL A 57 8.77 -11.95 -0.30
N LEU A 58 8.93 -10.77 0.27
CA LEU A 58 9.84 -9.71 -0.22
C LEU A 58 11.27 -9.95 0.28
N ALA A 59 12.24 -9.26 -0.31
CA ALA A 59 13.65 -9.44 0.06
C ALA A 59 13.97 -9.07 1.52
N ASP A 60 13.15 -8.22 2.13
CA ASP A 60 13.27 -7.84 3.54
C ASP A 60 12.60 -8.83 4.52
N GLY A 61 12.04 -9.94 4.00
CA GLY A 61 11.36 -10.98 4.76
C GLY A 61 9.87 -10.71 5.00
N SER A 62 9.35 -9.53 4.63
CA SER A 62 7.92 -9.24 4.75
C SER A 62 7.06 -10.06 3.77
N VAL A 63 5.81 -10.32 4.12
CA VAL A 63 4.92 -11.20 3.35
C VAL A 63 3.75 -10.43 2.77
N VAL A 64 3.63 -10.37 1.45
CA VAL A 64 2.47 -9.83 0.75
C VAL A 64 1.30 -10.81 0.87
N ARG A 65 0.37 -10.51 1.78
CA ARG A 65 -0.85 -11.28 2.04
C ARG A 65 -1.98 -10.98 1.07
N ARG A 66 -1.93 -9.83 0.39
CA ARG A 66 -2.91 -9.49 -0.66
C ARG A 66 -2.36 -8.42 -1.57
N CYS A 67 -2.69 -8.53 -2.86
CA CYS A 67 -2.52 -7.47 -3.85
C CYS A 67 -3.83 -7.32 -4.62
N GLN A 68 -4.41 -6.14 -4.63
CA GLN A 68 -5.66 -5.87 -5.34
C GLN A 68 -5.56 -4.57 -6.12
N PHE A 69 -6.00 -4.59 -7.38
CA PHE A 69 -6.17 -3.37 -8.16
C PHE A 69 -7.11 -2.39 -7.46
N PHE A 70 -6.64 -1.17 -7.24
CA PHE A 70 -7.38 -0.12 -6.56
C PHE A 70 -7.99 0.88 -7.56
N GLY A 71 -7.26 1.19 -8.64
CA GLY A 71 -7.69 2.07 -9.72
C GLY A 71 -6.51 2.65 -10.49
N SER A 72 -6.74 3.24 -11.66
CA SER A 72 -5.69 3.97 -12.39
C SER A 72 -5.55 5.40 -11.87
N LYS A 73 -4.35 5.99 -11.99
CA LYS A 73 -4.10 7.42 -11.67
C LYS A 73 -4.95 8.36 -12.53
N VAL A 74 -5.16 8.01 -13.80
CA VAL A 74 -6.01 8.75 -14.73
C VAL A 74 -7.49 8.63 -14.33
N GLY A 75 -7.95 7.41 -14.07
CA GLY A 75 -9.32 7.16 -13.62
C GLY A 75 -9.61 7.74 -12.24
N TYR A 76 -8.60 7.87 -11.39
CA TYR A 76 -8.68 8.48 -10.06
C TYR A 76 -9.05 9.96 -10.15
N ASN A 77 -8.40 10.72 -11.02
CA ASN A 77 -8.71 12.14 -11.23
C ASN A 77 -10.12 12.35 -11.81
N MET A 78 -10.65 11.39 -12.57
CA MET A 78 -11.96 11.49 -13.22
C MET A 78 -13.13 10.88 -12.43
N ARG A 79 -12.88 10.12 -11.34
CA ARG A 79 -13.93 9.37 -10.58
C ARG A 79 -14.12 9.83 -9.14
N PHE A 80 -13.77 11.08 -8.82
CA PHE A 80 -14.01 11.71 -7.52
C PHE A 80 -15.46 11.53 -7.00
N ALA A 81 -16.44 11.28 -7.88
CA ALA A 81 -17.86 11.19 -7.53
C ALA A 81 -18.41 9.79 -7.17
N THR A 82 -17.71 8.67 -7.43
CA THR A 82 -18.39 7.34 -7.41
C THR A 82 -18.00 6.39 -6.27
N SER A 83 -16.98 6.68 -5.45
CA SER A 83 -16.62 5.80 -4.33
C SER A 83 -16.00 6.56 -3.15
N GLU A 84 -16.84 6.93 -2.19
CA GLU A 84 -16.44 7.59 -0.95
C GLU A 84 -15.35 6.81 -0.20
N TYR A 85 -15.46 5.47 -0.18
CA TYR A 85 -14.46 4.60 0.40
C TYR A 85 -13.06 4.80 -0.20
N LYS A 86 -12.96 4.85 -1.53
CA LYS A 86 -11.66 5.02 -2.21
C LYS A 86 -11.09 6.41 -1.95
N LEU A 87 -11.95 7.44 -1.97
CA LEU A 87 -11.57 8.81 -1.66
C LEU A 87 -11.04 8.95 -0.22
N ASN A 88 -11.74 8.37 0.76
CA ASN A 88 -11.32 8.37 2.15
C ASN A 88 -10.02 7.59 2.36
N THR A 89 -9.81 6.49 1.64
CA THR A 89 -8.54 5.73 1.68
C THR A 89 -7.37 6.61 1.23
N ILE A 90 -7.54 7.36 0.13
CA ILE A 90 -6.46 8.21 -0.40
C ILE A 90 -6.22 9.42 0.49
N LYS A 91 -7.27 10.06 1.02
CA LYS A 91 -7.11 11.16 1.99
C LYS A 91 -6.34 10.77 3.24
N LYS A 92 -6.42 9.50 3.65
CA LYS A 92 -5.65 8.95 4.79
C LYS A 92 -4.24 8.52 4.41
N ALA A 93 -3.97 8.31 3.12
CA ALA A 93 -2.71 7.77 2.65
C ALA A 93 -1.61 8.82 2.81
N ARG A 94 -0.48 8.43 3.41
CA ARG A 94 0.70 9.26 3.66
C ARG A 94 1.85 8.76 2.83
N ASP A 95 2.67 9.66 2.28
CA ASP A 95 3.83 9.27 1.48
C ASP A 95 4.79 8.41 2.33
N ALA A 96 5.30 7.33 1.74
CA ALA A 96 6.20 6.42 2.44
C ALA A 96 7.45 7.12 2.98
N ARG A 97 8.00 8.10 2.25
CA ARG A 97 9.18 8.86 2.65
C ARG A 97 8.90 9.72 3.89
N GLU A 98 7.71 10.32 3.97
CA GLU A 98 7.27 11.06 5.15
C GLU A 98 7.10 10.14 6.36
N VAL A 99 6.51 8.96 6.16
CA VAL A 99 6.34 7.98 7.25
C VAL A 99 7.68 7.48 7.77
N ILE A 100 8.61 7.15 6.86
CA ILE A 100 9.98 6.74 7.20
C ILE A 100 10.70 7.84 7.99
N ALA A 101 10.61 9.10 7.56
CA ALA A 101 11.30 10.21 8.21
C ALA A 101 10.77 10.48 9.63
N ASN A 102 9.48 10.24 9.88
CA ASN A 102 8.83 10.51 11.16
C ASN A 102 8.88 9.33 12.15
N GLY A 103 9.49 8.19 11.79
CA GLY A 103 9.72 7.06 12.69
C GLY A 103 8.46 6.46 13.31
N ARG A 104 7.31 6.57 12.63
CA ARG A 104 6.01 6.06 13.10
C ARG A 104 5.58 4.81 12.37
#